data_AF-A0A2Y9L0D1-F1
#
_entry.id   AF-A0A2Y9L0D1-F1
#
_cell.length_a   1.000
_cell.length_b   1.000
_cell.length_c   1.000
_cell.angle_alpha   90.00
_cell.angle_beta   90.00
_cell.angle_gamma   90.00
#
_symmetry.space_group_name_H-M   'P 1'
#
loop_
_entity.id
_entity.type
_entity.pdbx_description
1 polymer ?
#
loop_
_entity_poly.entity_id
_entity_poly.type
_entity_poly.pdbx_seq_one_letter_code
_entity_poly.pdbx_strand_id
1 'polypeptide(L)'
;MMCSGADAVATGHYARTSLEDEEVFQQKHIRRPEGLFRNRFEVRNVVKLLQAADSFKDQTFFLSQVSQDALRRTLFPLGGLTKDFVKKIAAENRLHHVLQKKESMGICFVGKRNFENFILQYLQPRPGKFISIEDNKVLGTHKGWFLYTLGQRAKIGGLREPWYVVEKDGTKGDVFVAPRTDHPALYRDLLRTNRVHWIAEEPPAALVRDKMMECHFRFRHQMALVPCVLTLNQDGTVWVTAVRAVRALAPGQFAVFYKGEECLGSGKILRLGPSAYILQKGKSKSRVAVEGPIDSPSDGPGLGPVV
;
A
#
# COMPACT_ATOMS: atom_id res chain seq x y z
N MET A 1 -30.33 1.92 7.24
CA MET A 1 -31.42 0.91 7.17
C MET A 1 -31.08 0.00 6.00
N MET A 2 -30.90 -1.30 6.19
CA MET A 2 -30.89 -2.22 5.05
C MET A 2 -32.30 -2.23 4.49
N CYS A 3 -32.48 -1.84 3.23
CA CYS A 3 -33.81 -1.69 2.62
C CYS A 3 -34.64 -2.99 2.57
N SER A 4 -34.01 -4.13 2.83
CA SER A 4 -34.58 -5.48 2.77
C SER A 4 -34.98 -6.07 4.13
N GLY A 5 -34.81 -5.37 5.26
CA GLY A 5 -35.16 -5.89 6.59
C GLY A 5 -34.25 -7.02 7.11
N ALA A 6 -33.10 -7.26 6.47
CA ALA A 6 -32.15 -8.27 6.89
C ALA A 6 -31.34 -7.84 8.14
N ASP A 7 -31.13 -8.79 9.06
CA ASP A 7 -30.32 -8.58 10.27
C ASP A 7 -28.81 -8.58 10.00
N ALA A 8 -28.40 -9.37 8.99
CA ALA A 8 -27.00 -9.55 8.61
C ALA A 8 -26.84 -9.73 7.09
N VAL A 9 -25.62 -9.52 6.59
CA VAL A 9 -25.23 -9.76 5.20
C VAL A 9 -24.07 -10.74 5.16
N ALA A 10 -24.23 -11.86 4.45
CA ALA A 10 -23.12 -12.75 4.15
C ALA A 10 -22.47 -12.39 2.82
N THR A 11 -21.14 -12.49 2.74
CA THR A 11 -20.43 -12.31 1.48
C THR A 11 -19.45 -13.45 1.20
N GLY A 12 -19.19 -13.71 -0.08
CA GLY A 12 -18.19 -14.70 -0.51
C GLY A 12 -16.73 -14.23 -0.37
N HIS A 13 -16.46 -13.26 0.51
CA HIS A 13 -15.09 -12.80 0.75
C HIS A 13 -14.34 -13.81 1.61
N TYR A 14 -13.08 -14.03 1.28
CA TYR A 14 -12.12 -14.73 2.12
C TYR A 14 -11.58 -13.72 3.14
N ALA A 15 -12.25 -13.63 4.28
CA ALA A 15 -11.84 -12.87 5.46
C ALA A 15 -12.51 -13.50 6.68
N ARG A 16 -12.05 -13.20 7.89
CA ARG A 16 -12.70 -13.62 9.14
C ARG A 16 -13.10 -12.40 9.96
N THR A 17 -14.02 -12.59 10.90
CA THR A 17 -14.29 -11.59 11.94
C THR A 17 -14.05 -12.19 13.31
N SER A 18 -13.91 -11.35 14.34
CA SER A 18 -13.86 -11.83 15.72
C SER A 18 -15.22 -12.13 16.34
N LEU A 19 -16.34 -11.87 15.63
CA LEU A 19 -17.66 -12.30 16.07
C LEU A 19 -17.93 -13.70 15.54
N GLU A 20 -18.56 -14.52 16.38
CA GLU A 20 -19.13 -15.79 15.92
C GLU A 20 -20.41 -15.53 15.13
N ASP A 21 -20.74 -16.44 14.19
CA ASP A 21 -21.87 -16.25 13.28
C ASP A 21 -23.20 -16.07 14.04
N GLU A 22 -23.42 -16.81 15.13
CA GLU A 22 -24.61 -16.69 15.97
C GLU A 22 -24.74 -15.33 16.65
N GLU A 23 -23.60 -14.74 17.06
CA GLU A 23 -23.57 -13.43 17.72
C GLU A 23 -23.98 -12.30 16.77
N VAL A 24 -23.78 -12.46 15.47
CA VAL A 24 -24.19 -11.47 14.47
C VAL A 24 -25.72 -11.40 14.38
N PHE A 25 -26.41 -12.54 14.45
CA PHE A 25 -27.88 -12.60 14.36
C PHE A 25 -28.59 -12.15 15.65
N GLN A 26 -27.93 -12.23 16.81
CA GLN A 26 -28.52 -11.86 18.10
C GLN A 26 -28.40 -10.36 18.43
N GLN A 27 -27.77 -9.55 17.58
CA GLN A 27 -27.60 -8.12 17.84
C GLN A 27 -28.93 -7.38 17.81
N LYS A 28 -29.38 -6.88 18.98
CA LYS A 28 -30.53 -5.95 19.05
C LYS A 28 -30.19 -4.67 18.30
N HIS A 29 -31.01 -4.29 17.33
CA HIS A 29 -30.85 -3.04 16.58
C HIS A 29 -31.06 -1.82 17.49
N ILE A 30 -29.97 -1.28 18.03
CA ILE A 30 -29.99 -0.01 18.75
C ILE A 30 -29.75 1.10 17.71
N ARG A 31 -30.76 1.95 17.48
CA ARG A 31 -30.58 3.16 16.67
C ARG A 31 -29.53 4.03 17.36
N ARG A 32 -28.48 4.40 16.63
CA ARG A 32 -27.51 5.39 17.11
C ARG A 32 -28.27 6.66 17.51
N PRO A 33 -28.16 7.15 18.75
CA PRO A 33 -28.77 8.42 19.12
C PRO A 33 -28.15 9.53 18.26
N GLU A 34 -28.99 10.39 17.68
CA GLU A 34 -28.60 11.51 16.80
C GLU A 34 -27.98 12.69 17.57
N GLY A 35 -27.55 12.48 18.82
CA GLY A 35 -26.95 13.50 19.67
C GLY A 35 -25.44 13.69 19.43
N LEU A 36 -24.95 14.91 19.60
CA LEU A 36 -23.52 15.27 19.54
C LEU A 36 -22.64 14.53 20.58
N PHE A 37 -23.26 13.95 21.62
CA PHE A 37 -22.57 13.22 22.67
C PHE A 37 -22.55 11.72 22.36
N ARG A 38 -21.44 11.27 21.74
CA ARG A 38 -21.08 9.85 21.74
C ARG A 38 -20.88 9.43 23.20
N ASN A 39 -21.80 8.63 23.73
CA ASN A 39 -21.63 8.07 25.07
C ASN A 39 -20.43 7.13 25.03
N ARG A 40 -19.30 7.53 25.63
CA ARG A 40 -18.02 6.78 25.59
C ARG A 40 -18.12 5.40 26.27
N PHE A 41 -19.25 5.13 26.93
CA PHE A 41 -19.58 3.94 27.69
C PHE A 41 -20.62 3.02 27.02
N GLU A 42 -21.17 3.37 25.86
CA GLU A 42 -21.90 2.37 25.06
C GLU A 42 -20.90 1.27 24.71
N VAL A 43 -21.18 0.03 25.16
CA VAL A 43 -20.30 -1.13 25.02
C VAL A 43 -19.87 -1.23 23.56
N ARG A 44 -18.64 -0.78 23.28
CA ARG A 44 -18.02 -0.92 21.97
C ARG A 44 -17.64 -2.39 21.86
N ASN A 45 -18.59 -3.25 21.51
CA ASN A 45 -18.26 -4.57 20.98
C ASN A 45 -17.57 -4.35 19.63
N VAL A 46 -16.28 -4.06 19.71
CA VAL A 46 -15.42 -3.81 18.56
C VAL A 46 -15.17 -5.15 17.92
N VAL A 47 -15.64 -5.31 16.70
CA VAL A 47 -15.36 -6.45 15.86
C VAL A 47 -14.04 -6.21 15.15
N LYS A 48 -13.21 -7.24 15.10
CA LYS A 48 -11.96 -7.24 14.37
C LYS A 48 -12.16 -7.84 13.00
N LEU A 49 -11.51 -7.26 11.99
CA LEU A 49 -11.35 -7.90 10.69
C LEU A 49 -10.08 -8.73 10.73
N LEU A 50 -10.18 -10.02 10.47
CA LEU A 50 -9.08 -10.97 10.56
C LEU A 50 -8.76 -11.54 9.18
N GLN A 51 -7.48 -11.87 8.95
CA GLN A 51 -7.04 -12.56 7.75
C GLN A 51 -7.74 -13.91 7.59
N ALA A 52 -8.05 -14.28 6.34
CA ALA A 52 -8.56 -15.60 6.03
C ALA A 52 -7.54 -16.71 6.31
N ALA A 53 -8.04 -17.92 6.51
CA ALA A 53 -7.19 -19.12 6.60
C ALA A 53 -6.41 -19.35 5.29
N ASP A 54 -7.01 -19.03 4.14
CA ASP A 54 -6.34 -19.06 2.84
C ASP A 54 -5.59 -17.75 2.58
N SER A 55 -4.28 -17.74 2.83
CA SER A 55 -3.44 -16.55 2.66
C SER A 55 -3.37 -16.03 1.22
N PHE A 56 -3.57 -16.89 0.21
CA PHE A 56 -3.51 -16.51 -1.20
C PHE A 56 -4.82 -15.89 -1.69
N LYS A 57 -5.94 -16.28 -1.07
CA LYS A 57 -7.27 -15.73 -1.34
C LYS A 57 -7.69 -14.64 -0.37
N ASP A 58 -6.95 -14.42 0.71
CA ASP A 58 -7.25 -13.39 1.70
C ASP A 58 -7.58 -12.02 1.06
N GLN A 59 -8.76 -11.51 1.40
CA GLN A 59 -9.37 -10.31 0.82
C GLN A 59 -9.47 -9.15 1.83
N THR A 60 -8.86 -9.28 3.02
CA THR A 60 -8.84 -8.19 4.00
C THR A 60 -8.21 -6.90 3.46
N PHE A 61 -7.35 -6.99 2.45
CA PHE A 61 -6.81 -5.82 1.75
C PHE A 61 -7.93 -4.92 1.19
N PHE A 62 -8.91 -5.51 0.51
CA PHE A 62 -10.03 -4.80 -0.10
C PHE A 62 -11.08 -4.36 0.94
N LEU A 63 -11.20 -5.11 2.02
CA LEU A 63 -12.10 -4.81 3.13
C LEU A 63 -11.51 -3.84 4.15
N SER A 64 -10.27 -3.37 3.96
CA SER A 64 -9.55 -2.53 4.94
C SER A 64 -10.16 -1.14 5.19
N GLN A 65 -11.16 -0.74 4.40
CA GLN A 65 -11.93 0.51 4.54
C GLN A 65 -13.38 0.25 4.97
N VAL A 66 -13.72 -0.99 5.37
CA VAL A 66 -15.07 -1.31 5.87
C VAL A 66 -15.33 -0.54 7.16
N SER A 67 -16.53 0.02 7.29
CA SER A 67 -16.93 0.69 8.53
C SER A 67 -17.23 -0.34 9.61
N GLN A 68 -17.06 0.05 10.87
CA GLN A 68 -17.31 -0.85 11.99
C GLN A 68 -18.76 -1.32 12.07
N ASP A 69 -19.70 -0.43 11.75
CA ASP A 69 -21.12 -0.76 11.67
C ASP A 69 -21.45 -1.77 10.57
N ALA A 70 -20.74 -1.72 9.43
CA ALA A 70 -20.93 -2.68 8.37
C ALA A 70 -20.32 -4.03 8.75
N LEU A 71 -19.11 -4.02 9.32
CA LEU A 71 -18.41 -5.24 9.74
C LEU A 71 -19.22 -6.02 10.78
N ARG A 72 -19.82 -5.34 11.76
CA ARG A 72 -20.69 -5.95 12.80
C ARG A 72 -21.87 -6.76 12.27
N ARG A 73 -22.33 -6.43 11.06
CA ARG A 73 -23.48 -7.06 10.40
C ARG A 73 -23.05 -7.91 9.20
N THR A 74 -21.77 -8.24 9.09
CA THR A 74 -21.24 -8.99 7.95
C THR A 74 -20.73 -10.36 8.40
N LEU A 75 -21.18 -11.40 7.69
CA LEU A 75 -20.69 -12.76 7.82
C LEU A 75 -19.72 -13.07 6.68
N PHE A 76 -18.67 -13.83 7.00
CA PHE A 76 -17.70 -14.35 6.03
C PHE A 76 -17.60 -15.88 6.10
N PRO A 77 -18.57 -16.61 5.52
CA PRO A 77 -18.63 -18.08 5.65
C PRO A 77 -17.42 -18.81 5.05
N LEU A 78 -16.69 -18.15 4.14
CA LEU A 78 -15.51 -18.72 3.50
C LEU A 78 -14.21 -18.43 4.27
N GLY A 79 -14.26 -17.66 5.36
CA GLY A 79 -13.09 -17.16 6.06
C GLY A 79 -12.16 -18.23 6.63
N GLY A 80 -12.74 -19.34 7.09
CA GLY A 80 -12.00 -20.49 7.63
C GLY A 80 -11.62 -21.54 6.58
N LEU A 81 -11.97 -21.35 5.31
CA LEU A 81 -11.85 -22.38 4.28
C LEU A 81 -10.80 -22.01 3.23
N THR A 82 -10.12 -23.02 2.69
CA THR A 82 -9.29 -22.86 1.49
C THR A 82 -10.14 -22.89 0.23
N LYS A 83 -9.66 -22.24 -0.85
CA LYS A 83 -10.38 -22.25 -2.12
C LYS A 83 -10.69 -23.65 -2.63
N ASP A 84 -9.74 -24.56 -2.47
CA ASP A 84 -9.88 -25.93 -2.95
C ASP A 84 -10.92 -26.70 -2.12
N PHE A 85 -10.97 -26.46 -0.81
CA PHE A 85 -12.03 -27.02 0.03
C PHE A 85 -13.41 -26.46 -0.34
N VAL A 86 -13.53 -25.15 -0.63
CA VAL A 86 -14.77 -24.55 -1.12
C VAL A 86 -15.22 -25.18 -2.44
N LYS A 87 -14.29 -25.48 -3.36
CA LYS A 87 -14.61 -26.19 -4.60
C LYS A 87 -15.07 -27.62 -4.34
N LYS A 88 -14.49 -28.32 -3.36
CA LYS A 88 -14.92 -29.66 -2.95
C LYS A 88 -16.36 -29.64 -2.43
N ILE A 89 -16.68 -28.73 -1.51
CA ILE A 89 -18.07 -28.54 -1.01
C ILE A 89 -19.03 -28.27 -2.17
N ALA A 90 -18.65 -27.39 -3.10
CA ALA A 90 -19.50 -27.08 -4.25
C ALA A 90 -19.73 -28.30 -5.17
N ALA A 91 -18.71 -29.15 -5.36
CA ALA A 91 -18.86 -30.38 -6.13
C ALA A 91 -19.80 -31.39 -5.44
N GLU A 92 -19.64 -31.58 -4.13
CA GLU A 92 -20.49 -32.47 -3.31
C GLU A 92 -21.96 -32.03 -3.31
N ASN A 93 -22.21 -30.72 -3.34
CA ASN A 93 -23.55 -30.13 -3.42
C ASN A 93 -24.08 -29.95 -4.85
N ARG A 94 -23.45 -30.59 -5.85
CA ARG A 94 -23.87 -30.58 -7.27
C ARG A 94 -23.90 -29.17 -7.88
N LEU A 95 -23.13 -28.22 -7.35
CA LEU A 95 -22.99 -26.85 -7.86
C LEU A 95 -21.95 -26.76 -8.99
N HIS A 96 -22.00 -27.68 -9.96
CA HIS A 96 -20.98 -27.79 -11.02
C HIS A 96 -20.85 -26.54 -11.90
N HIS A 97 -21.94 -25.79 -12.09
CA HIS A 97 -21.93 -24.53 -12.84
C HIS A 97 -21.03 -23.47 -12.18
N VAL A 98 -20.88 -23.47 -10.85
CA VAL A 98 -19.98 -22.56 -10.13
C VAL A 98 -18.52 -22.94 -10.37
N LEU A 99 -18.23 -24.25 -10.43
CA LEU A 99 -16.87 -24.76 -10.65
C LEU A 99 -16.32 -24.41 -12.05
N GLN A 100 -17.20 -24.34 -13.04
CA GLN A 100 -16.83 -23.97 -14.42
C GLN A 100 -16.62 -22.46 -14.61
N LYS A 101 -17.14 -21.63 -13.68
CA LYS A 101 -17.05 -20.19 -13.78
C LYS A 101 -15.63 -19.72 -13.45
N LYS A 102 -14.99 -19.05 -14.42
CA LYS A 102 -13.69 -18.40 -14.20
C LYS A 102 -13.83 -17.30 -13.15
N GLU A 103 -12.82 -17.17 -12.30
CA GLU A 103 -12.76 -16.08 -11.33
C GLU A 103 -12.72 -14.72 -12.04
N SER A 104 -13.43 -13.76 -11.48
CA SER A 104 -13.40 -12.37 -11.95
C SER A 104 -12.04 -11.77 -11.62
N MET A 105 -11.31 -11.37 -12.66
CA MET A 105 -10.00 -10.70 -12.55
C MET A 105 -10.13 -9.27 -13.10
N GLY A 106 -9.44 -8.31 -12.45
CA GLY A 106 -9.45 -6.90 -12.84
C GLY A 106 -10.42 -6.05 -12.02
N ILE A 107 -10.61 -4.80 -12.44
CA ILE A 107 -11.54 -3.87 -11.80
C ILE A 107 -12.97 -4.39 -11.98
N CYS A 108 -13.70 -4.53 -10.88
CA CYS A 108 -15.12 -4.90 -10.92
C CYS A 108 -15.86 -3.98 -11.91
N PHE A 109 -16.74 -4.57 -12.72
CA PHE A 109 -17.58 -3.88 -13.72
C PHE A 109 -16.88 -3.37 -15.00
N VAL A 110 -15.55 -3.32 -15.08
CA VAL A 110 -14.85 -2.92 -16.32
C VAL A 110 -14.70 -4.10 -17.31
N GLY A 111 -14.63 -5.33 -16.79
CA GLY A 111 -14.41 -6.53 -17.60
C GLY A 111 -13.00 -6.64 -18.17
N LYS A 112 -12.81 -7.53 -19.16
CA LYS A 112 -11.51 -7.76 -19.82
C LYS A 112 -11.28 -6.72 -20.93
N ARG A 113 -10.87 -5.51 -20.57
CA ARG A 113 -10.54 -4.43 -21.52
C ARG A 113 -9.07 -4.05 -21.43
N ASN A 114 -8.52 -3.51 -22.52
CA ASN A 114 -7.21 -2.85 -22.47
C ASN A 114 -7.35 -1.59 -21.57
N PHE A 115 -6.60 -1.56 -20.47
CA PHE A 115 -6.70 -0.50 -19.46
C PHE A 115 -6.34 0.88 -20.00
N GLU A 116 -5.32 0.99 -20.86
CA GLU A 116 -4.94 2.27 -21.48
C GLU A 116 -6.09 2.82 -22.32
N ASN A 117 -6.66 2.01 -23.21
CA ASN A 117 -7.78 2.43 -24.05
C ASN A 117 -9.01 2.80 -23.22
N PHE A 118 -9.28 2.07 -22.13
CA PHE A 118 -10.38 2.38 -21.23
C PHE A 118 -10.21 3.74 -20.55
N ILE A 119 -9.03 4.03 -19.99
CA ILE A 119 -8.78 5.31 -19.31
C ILE A 119 -8.86 6.50 -20.29
N LEU A 120 -8.38 6.33 -21.52
CA LEU A 120 -8.40 7.37 -22.55
C LEU A 120 -9.82 7.71 -23.07
N GLN A 121 -10.84 6.91 -22.73
CA GLN A 121 -12.24 7.28 -22.98
C GLN A 121 -12.73 8.39 -22.04
N TYR A 122 -12.07 8.57 -20.89
CA TYR A 122 -12.47 9.52 -19.85
C TYR A 122 -11.47 10.66 -19.66
N LEU A 123 -10.19 10.43 -20.00
CA LEU A 123 -9.13 11.41 -19.84
C LEU A 123 -8.48 11.73 -21.19
N GLN A 124 -8.36 13.02 -21.49
CA GLN A 124 -7.64 13.48 -22.67
C GLN A 124 -6.15 13.12 -22.58
N PRO A 125 -5.52 12.60 -23.65
CA PRO A 125 -4.09 12.39 -23.70
C PRO A 125 -3.32 13.65 -23.34
N ARG A 126 -2.28 13.51 -22.51
CA ARG A 126 -1.34 14.58 -22.15
C ARG A 126 0.08 14.10 -22.43
N PRO A 127 0.57 14.21 -23.67
CA PRO A 127 1.86 13.65 -24.03
C PRO A 127 3.01 14.18 -23.19
N GLY A 128 3.98 13.33 -22.90
CA GLY A 128 5.16 13.66 -22.11
C GLY A 128 6.34 12.78 -22.49
N LYS A 129 7.50 13.00 -21.85
CA LYS A 129 8.75 12.30 -22.18
C LYS A 129 9.08 11.22 -21.17
N PHE A 130 9.72 10.17 -21.65
CA PHE A 130 10.49 9.28 -20.78
C PHE A 130 11.89 9.85 -20.58
N ILE A 131 12.26 10.08 -19.32
CA ILE A 131 13.56 10.67 -18.95
C ILE A 131 14.35 9.66 -18.10
N SER A 132 15.59 9.38 -18.50
CA SER A 132 16.52 8.56 -17.73
C SER A 132 16.96 9.28 -16.44
N ILE A 133 16.87 8.63 -15.29
CA ILE A 133 17.40 9.20 -14.03
C ILE A 133 18.93 9.12 -13.89
N GLU A 134 19.58 8.34 -14.76
CA GLU A 134 21.03 8.13 -14.71
C GLU A 134 21.77 9.31 -15.33
N ASP A 135 21.30 9.78 -16.50
CA ASP A 135 21.97 10.77 -17.34
C ASP A 135 21.05 11.87 -17.87
N ASN A 136 19.80 11.94 -17.40
CA ASN A 136 18.77 12.90 -17.84
C ASN A 136 18.44 12.88 -19.34
N LYS A 137 18.83 11.82 -20.08
CA LYS A 137 18.50 11.70 -21.51
C LYS A 137 17.02 11.40 -21.71
N VAL A 138 16.47 11.98 -22.76
CA VAL A 138 15.13 11.65 -23.25
C VAL A 138 15.22 10.34 -24.03
N LEU A 139 14.48 9.32 -23.58
CA LEU A 139 14.48 7.98 -24.17
C LEU A 139 13.30 7.74 -25.11
N GLY A 140 12.29 8.60 -25.07
CA GLY A 140 11.09 8.49 -25.91
C GLY A 140 9.93 9.33 -25.38
N THR A 141 8.73 9.11 -25.90
CA THR A 141 7.51 9.81 -25.52
C THR A 141 6.39 8.85 -25.14
N HIS A 142 5.36 9.36 -24.47
CA HIS A 142 4.17 8.62 -24.10
C HIS A 142 2.90 9.48 -24.21
N LYS A 143 1.72 8.84 -24.10
CA LYS A 143 0.40 9.53 -24.20
C LYS A 143 -0.08 10.20 -22.91
N GLY A 144 0.53 9.89 -21.76
CA GLY A 144 0.17 10.51 -20.49
C GLY A 144 0.79 9.84 -19.27
N TRP A 145 1.31 10.62 -18.33
CA TRP A 145 1.95 10.12 -17.10
C TRP A 145 0.97 9.28 -16.24
N PHE A 146 -0.32 9.58 -16.31
CA PHE A 146 -1.39 8.87 -15.59
C PHE A 146 -1.60 7.42 -16.05
N LEU A 147 -1.05 7.04 -17.21
CA LEU A 147 -1.07 5.67 -17.74
C LEU A 147 -0.01 4.76 -17.10
N TYR A 148 0.87 5.34 -16.28
CA TYR A 148 2.02 4.64 -15.72
C TYR A 148 1.97 4.58 -14.19
N THR A 149 2.38 3.43 -13.65
CA THR A 149 2.52 3.19 -12.22
C THR A 149 4.00 2.98 -11.87
N LEU A 150 4.43 3.39 -10.68
CA LEU A 150 5.80 3.15 -10.22
C LEU A 150 6.10 1.64 -10.23
N GLY A 151 7.29 1.28 -10.70
CA GLY A 151 7.74 -0.09 -10.91
C GLY A 151 7.18 -0.82 -12.12
N GLN A 152 6.32 -0.18 -12.93
CA GLN A 152 5.88 -0.70 -14.21
C GLN A 152 7.02 -0.67 -15.23
N ARG A 153 7.15 -1.72 -16.04
CA ARG A 153 8.08 -1.73 -17.18
C ARG A 153 7.63 -0.69 -18.22
N ALA A 154 8.49 0.26 -18.53
CA ALA A 154 8.29 1.20 -19.62
C ALA A 154 8.69 0.50 -20.93
N LYS A 155 7.71 0.28 -21.83
CA LYS A 155 7.93 -0.37 -23.13
C LYS A 155 8.48 0.63 -24.14
N ILE A 156 9.74 1.04 -23.95
CA ILE A 156 10.44 1.99 -24.81
C ILE A 156 11.20 1.19 -25.88
N GLY A 157 11.02 1.54 -27.16
CA GLY A 157 11.71 0.88 -28.28
C GLY A 157 13.21 1.18 -28.33
N GLY A 158 14.00 0.25 -28.86
CA GLY A 158 15.44 0.46 -29.10
C GLY A 158 16.36 0.32 -27.88
N LEU A 159 15.83 0.04 -26.69
CA LEU A 159 16.64 -0.18 -25.48
C LEU A 159 17.04 -1.66 -25.34
N ARG A 160 18.32 -1.91 -25.02
CA ARG A 160 18.88 -3.27 -24.87
C ARG A 160 18.36 -4.01 -23.63
N GLU A 161 18.08 -3.29 -22.55
CA GLU A 161 17.63 -3.84 -21.29
C GLU A 161 16.25 -3.29 -20.89
N PRO A 162 15.49 -3.93 -19.98
CA PRO A 162 14.21 -3.41 -19.54
C PRO A 162 14.36 -2.18 -18.65
N TRP A 163 13.56 -1.15 -18.92
CA TRP A 163 13.47 0.07 -18.12
C TRP A 163 12.17 0.11 -17.33
N TYR A 164 12.21 0.70 -16.14
CA TYR A 164 11.10 0.75 -15.20
C TYR A 164 10.82 2.16 -14.75
N VAL A 165 9.54 2.49 -14.57
CA VAL A 165 9.08 3.78 -14.07
C VAL A 165 9.46 3.93 -12.60
N VAL A 166 10.21 4.97 -12.26
CA VAL A 166 10.73 5.21 -10.90
C VAL A 166 10.14 6.47 -10.26
N GLU A 167 9.68 7.41 -11.07
CA GLU A 167 9.09 8.67 -10.63
C GLU A 167 8.22 9.28 -11.74
N LYS A 168 7.28 10.15 -11.36
CA LYS A 168 6.36 10.83 -12.29
C LYS A 168 6.25 12.29 -11.89
N ASP A 169 6.41 13.19 -12.85
CA ASP A 169 6.16 14.62 -12.67
C ASP A 169 4.80 14.97 -13.26
N GLY A 170 3.81 15.15 -12.38
CA GLY A 170 2.45 15.50 -12.80
C GLY A 170 2.31 16.92 -13.36
N THR A 171 3.27 17.81 -13.07
CA THR A 171 3.28 19.21 -13.50
C THR A 171 3.85 19.34 -14.92
N LYS A 172 5.02 18.75 -15.17
CA LYS A 172 5.62 18.72 -16.53
C LYS A 172 5.01 17.65 -17.43
N GLY A 173 4.43 16.62 -16.82
CA GLY A 173 3.89 15.46 -17.52
C GLY A 173 4.93 14.40 -17.87
N ASP A 174 6.16 14.51 -17.36
CA ASP A 174 7.26 13.59 -17.65
C ASP A 174 7.24 12.36 -16.75
N VAL A 175 7.74 11.24 -17.28
CA VAL A 175 7.91 9.97 -16.56
C VAL A 175 9.39 9.62 -16.49
N PHE A 176 9.90 9.52 -15.28
CA PHE A 176 11.28 9.15 -15.04
C PHE A 176 11.44 7.63 -14.98
N VAL A 177 12.48 7.12 -15.62
CA VAL A 177 12.75 5.69 -15.76
C VAL A 177 14.19 5.34 -15.40
N ALA A 178 14.40 4.11 -14.95
CA ALA A 178 15.71 3.56 -14.64
C ALA A 178 15.88 2.15 -15.25
N PRO A 179 17.12 1.73 -15.58
CA PRO A 179 17.41 0.40 -16.10
C PRO A 179 17.31 -0.66 -15.00
N ARG A 180 17.04 -1.92 -15.39
CA ARG A 180 16.96 -3.10 -14.52
C ARG A 180 15.84 -3.09 -13.48
N THR A 181 15.43 -4.28 -13.07
CA THR A 181 14.30 -4.46 -12.14
C THR A 181 14.65 -4.18 -10.69
N ASP A 182 15.94 -4.22 -10.34
CA ASP A 182 16.52 -4.09 -9.01
C ASP A 182 17.14 -2.70 -8.77
N HIS A 183 16.89 -1.74 -9.67
CA HIS A 183 17.45 -0.40 -9.55
C HIS A 183 17.13 0.26 -8.19
N PRO A 184 18.11 0.84 -7.46
CA PRO A 184 17.88 1.44 -6.14
C PRO A 184 16.79 2.54 -6.13
N ALA A 185 16.54 3.19 -7.26
CA ALA A 185 15.50 4.22 -7.38
C ALA A 185 14.06 3.67 -7.26
N LEU A 186 13.89 2.35 -7.43
CA LEU A 186 12.62 1.66 -7.22
C LEU A 186 12.34 1.37 -5.74
N TYR A 187 13.33 1.48 -4.86
CA TYR A 187 13.23 1.07 -3.46
C TYR A 187 13.11 2.28 -2.55
N ARG A 188 12.11 2.24 -1.67
CA ARG A 188 11.83 3.26 -0.65
C ARG A 188 11.39 2.56 0.63
N ASP A 189 11.80 3.09 1.78
CA ASP A 189 11.46 2.57 3.11
C ASP A 189 10.44 3.45 3.84
N LEU A 190 10.35 4.73 3.49
CA LEU A 190 9.46 5.69 4.13
C LEU A 190 8.27 6.08 3.23
N LEU A 191 7.08 6.14 3.81
CA LEU A 191 5.89 6.72 3.18
C LEU A 191 5.00 7.42 4.20
N ARG A 192 4.14 8.33 3.73
CA ARG A 192 3.10 8.99 4.52
C ARG A 192 1.73 8.75 3.91
N THR A 193 0.76 8.40 4.74
CA THR A 193 -0.64 8.26 4.33
C THR A 193 -1.46 9.52 4.61
N ASN A 194 -2.69 9.55 4.11
CA ASN A 194 -3.75 10.41 4.66
C ASN A 194 -4.15 9.93 6.07
N ARG A 195 -5.18 10.55 6.66
CA ARG A 195 -5.77 10.06 7.90
C ARG A 195 -6.15 8.59 7.74
N VAL A 196 -5.68 7.76 8.65
CA VAL A 196 -5.93 6.31 8.62
C VAL A 196 -7.38 6.05 8.97
N HIS A 197 -8.03 5.19 8.18
CA HIS A 197 -9.27 4.56 8.57
C HIS A 197 -8.94 3.36 9.44
N TRP A 198 -9.31 3.43 10.72
CA TRP A 198 -9.17 2.32 11.65
C TRP A 198 -10.49 1.54 11.69
N ILE A 199 -10.43 0.23 11.52
CA ILE A 199 -11.62 -0.63 11.56
C ILE A 199 -12.28 -0.55 12.93
N ALA A 200 -11.47 -0.49 13.99
CA ALA A 200 -11.92 -0.29 15.36
C ALA A 200 -12.40 1.14 15.68
N GLU A 201 -12.60 2.00 14.68
CA GLU A 201 -12.92 3.44 14.74
C GLU A 201 -11.83 4.32 15.37
N GLU A 202 -10.95 3.75 16.20
CA GLU A 202 -9.84 4.44 16.86
C GLU A 202 -8.50 3.73 16.55
N PRO A 203 -7.37 4.47 16.56
CA PRO A 203 -6.04 3.88 16.49
C PRO A 203 -5.77 2.91 17.67
N PRO A 204 -4.90 1.90 17.48
CA PRO A 204 -4.48 1.00 18.56
C PRO A 204 -3.93 1.77 19.77
N ALA A 205 -4.29 1.35 20.99
CA ALA A 205 -3.91 2.05 22.22
C ALA A 205 -2.39 2.25 22.37
N ALA A 206 -1.59 1.24 21.98
CA ALA A 206 -0.13 1.34 21.98
C ALA A 206 0.37 2.45 21.03
N LEU A 207 -0.22 2.56 19.83
CA LEU A 207 0.12 3.61 18.88
C LEU A 207 -0.25 5.01 19.40
N VAL A 208 -1.34 5.14 20.16
CA VAL A 208 -1.74 6.43 20.76
C VAL A 208 -0.80 6.86 21.87
N ARG A 209 -0.49 5.92 22.78
CA ARG A 209 0.33 6.12 23.97
C ARG A 209 1.79 6.40 23.60
N ASP A 210 2.37 5.54 22.77
CA ASP A 210 3.81 5.56 22.49
C ASP A 210 4.14 6.41 21.24
N LYS A 211 3.10 6.88 20.51
CA LYS A 211 3.18 7.54 19.19
C LYS A 211 3.82 6.71 18.08
N MET A 212 4.31 5.53 18.41
CA MET A 212 4.90 4.58 17.50
C MET A 212 4.44 3.16 17.80
N MET A 213 4.37 2.31 16.77
CA MET A 213 4.02 0.91 16.95
C MET A 213 4.59 0.05 15.82
N GLU A 214 5.19 -1.07 16.18
CA GLU A 214 5.58 -2.11 15.23
C GLU A 214 4.36 -2.89 14.74
N CYS A 215 4.26 -3.03 13.43
CA CYS A 215 3.24 -3.84 12.77
C CYS A 215 3.73 -4.32 11.41
N HIS A 216 2.83 -4.88 10.63
CA HIS A 216 3.09 -5.19 9.23
C HIS A 216 2.22 -4.33 8.33
N PHE A 217 2.64 -4.15 7.08
CA PHE A 217 1.79 -3.55 6.07
C PHE A 217 1.96 -4.22 4.71
N ARG A 218 0.99 -4.01 3.84
CA ARG A 218 1.10 -4.26 2.40
C ARG A 218 0.34 -3.18 1.65
N PHE A 219 0.76 -2.92 0.42
CA PHE A 219 0.16 -1.88 -0.44
C PHE A 219 -0.33 -2.42 -1.80
N ARG A 220 -0.16 -3.73 -2.01
CA ARG A 220 -0.70 -4.48 -3.14
C ARG A 220 -1.34 -5.75 -2.61
N HIS A 221 -2.50 -6.11 -3.15
CA HIS A 221 -3.14 -7.39 -2.86
C HIS A 221 -2.19 -8.54 -3.23
N GLN A 222 -2.18 -9.60 -2.41
CA GLN A 222 -1.27 -10.77 -2.51
C GLN A 222 0.24 -10.49 -2.30
N MET A 223 0.62 -9.24 -2.04
CA MET A 223 1.98 -8.98 -1.57
C MET A 223 2.17 -9.54 -0.17
N ALA A 224 3.35 -10.13 0.09
CA ALA A 224 3.77 -10.51 1.43
C ALA A 224 3.74 -9.31 2.39
N LEU A 225 3.42 -9.58 3.64
CA LEU A 225 3.44 -8.59 4.70
C LEU A 225 4.86 -8.09 4.94
N VAL A 226 5.04 -6.77 4.97
CA VAL A 226 6.31 -6.12 5.23
C VAL A 226 6.34 -5.62 6.66
N PRO A 227 7.33 -6.00 7.48
CA PRO A 227 7.52 -5.41 8.80
C PRO A 227 7.78 -3.91 8.71
N CYS A 228 7.10 -3.13 9.56
CA CYS A 228 7.22 -1.68 9.58
C CYS A 228 6.95 -1.09 10.98
N VAL A 229 7.37 0.15 11.16
CA VAL A 229 7.00 0.99 12.30
C VAL A 229 6.04 2.07 11.80
N LEU A 230 4.89 2.18 12.47
CA LEU A 230 3.99 3.31 12.29
C LEU A 230 4.38 4.43 13.26
N THR A 231 4.30 5.68 12.81
CA THR A 231 4.39 6.87 13.66
C THR A 231 3.16 7.74 13.46
N LEU A 232 2.39 7.95 14.52
CA LEU A 232 1.11 8.66 14.48
C LEU A 232 1.29 10.17 14.66
N ASN A 233 0.80 10.94 13.69
CA ASN A 233 0.75 12.39 13.75
C ASN A 233 -0.56 12.88 14.40
N GLN A 234 -0.57 14.12 14.89
CA GLN A 234 -1.74 14.75 15.52
C GLN A 234 -2.96 14.88 14.59
N ASP A 235 -2.73 15.01 13.28
CA ASP A 235 -3.79 15.08 12.26
C ASP A 235 -4.45 13.73 11.95
N GLY A 236 -3.94 12.64 12.53
CA GLY A 236 -4.36 11.26 12.29
C GLY A 236 -3.70 10.61 11.07
N THR A 237 -2.79 11.31 10.38
CA THR A 237 -1.92 10.68 9.37
C THR A 237 -0.85 9.83 10.03
N VAL A 238 -0.31 8.85 9.31
CA VAL A 238 0.82 8.06 9.79
C VAL A 238 1.99 8.15 8.83
N TRP A 239 3.19 8.21 9.40
CA TRP A 239 4.40 7.78 8.71
C TRP A 239 4.54 6.28 8.87
N VAL A 240 4.97 5.62 7.81
CA VAL A 240 5.22 4.18 7.78
C VAL A 240 6.67 3.99 7.35
N THR A 241 7.48 3.43 8.25
CA THR A 241 8.89 3.13 8.00
C THR A 241 9.05 1.63 7.89
N ALA A 242 9.24 1.12 6.68
CA ALA A 242 9.52 -0.28 6.43
C ALA A 242 10.90 -0.65 6.97
N VAL A 243 11.01 -1.81 7.62
CA VAL A 243 12.29 -2.30 8.16
C VAL A 243 13.31 -2.55 7.04
N ARG A 244 12.84 -2.90 5.84
CA ARG A 244 13.64 -3.00 4.62
C ARG A 244 12.97 -2.21 3.51
N ALA A 245 13.78 -1.56 2.68
CA ALA A 245 13.28 -0.78 1.55
C ALA A 245 12.43 -1.66 0.60
N VAL A 246 11.29 -1.13 0.19
CA VAL A 246 10.28 -1.85 -0.56
C VAL A 246 10.23 -1.35 -1.99
N ARG A 247 10.18 -2.30 -2.93
CA ARG A 247 10.15 -2.00 -4.35
C ARG A 247 8.79 -1.44 -4.76
N ALA A 248 8.81 -0.37 -5.56
CA ALA A 248 7.68 0.16 -6.31
C ALA A 248 6.49 0.61 -5.43
N LEU A 249 6.77 1.21 -4.27
CA LEU A 249 5.75 1.97 -3.52
C LEU A 249 5.13 3.04 -4.43
N ALA A 250 3.80 3.09 -4.49
CA ALA A 250 3.09 3.97 -5.42
C ALA A 250 2.08 4.86 -4.67
N PRO A 251 2.17 6.21 -4.82
CA PRO A 251 1.15 7.11 -4.31
C PRO A 251 -0.20 6.80 -4.95
N GLY A 252 -1.26 6.98 -4.17
CA GLY A 252 -2.63 6.68 -4.58
C GLY A 252 -3.10 5.28 -4.23
N GLN A 253 -2.20 4.31 -4.03
CA GLN A 253 -2.55 3.00 -3.45
C GLN A 253 -2.79 3.14 -1.94
N PHE A 254 -3.38 2.11 -1.33
CA PHE A 254 -3.61 2.06 0.11
C PHE A 254 -2.51 1.24 0.79
N ALA A 255 -1.94 1.75 1.88
CA ALA A 255 -1.17 0.96 2.83
C ALA A 255 -2.14 0.37 3.85
N VAL A 256 -2.24 -0.97 3.88
CA VAL A 256 -3.09 -1.71 4.80
C VAL A 256 -2.25 -2.29 5.92
N PHE A 257 -2.65 -2.07 7.17
CA PHE A 257 -1.87 -2.37 8.37
C PHE A 257 -2.39 -3.62 9.08
N TYR A 258 -1.45 -4.43 9.59
CA TYR A 258 -1.74 -5.72 10.23
C TYR A 258 -0.95 -5.92 11.52
N LYS A 259 -1.59 -6.50 12.54
CA LYS A 259 -0.92 -6.96 13.77
C LYS A 259 -1.36 -8.40 14.06
N GLY A 260 -0.44 -9.35 13.91
CA GLY A 260 -0.83 -10.76 13.85
C GLY A 260 -1.76 -10.99 12.67
N GLU A 261 -2.91 -11.63 12.91
CA GLU A 261 -3.94 -11.86 11.89
C GLU A 261 -4.93 -10.68 11.73
N GLU A 262 -4.88 -9.68 12.61
CA GLU A 262 -5.82 -8.56 12.61
C GLU A 262 -5.45 -7.53 11.54
N CYS A 263 -6.39 -7.23 10.64
CA CYS A 263 -6.37 -6.06 9.78
C CYS A 263 -6.81 -4.85 10.61
N LEU A 264 -5.89 -3.93 10.87
CA LEU A 264 -6.16 -2.75 11.69
C LEU A 264 -6.94 -1.68 10.91
N GLY A 265 -6.76 -1.66 9.59
CA GLY A 265 -7.31 -0.64 8.69
C GLY A 265 -6.30 -0.19 7.65
N SER A 266 -6.55 0.94 7.00
CA SER A 266 -5.67 1.43 5.93
C SER A 266 -5.70 2.94 5.73
N GLY A 267 -4.65 3.44 5.08
CA GLY A 267 -4.53 4.83 4.63
C GLY A 267 -4.04 4.91 3.20
N LYS A 268 -4.58 5.85 2.42
CA LYS A 268 -4.10 6.15 1.07
C LYS A 268 -2.71 6.77 1.15
N ILE A 269 -1.76 6.19 0.43
CA ILE A 269 -0.38 6.67 0.34
C ILE A 269 -0.39 8.00 -0.41
N LEU A 270 0.01 9.08 0.27
CA LEU A 270 0.04 10.43 -0.30
C LEU A 270 1.44 10.81 -0.76
N ARG A 271 2.44 10.50 0.05
CA ARG A 271 3.83 10.87 -0.20
C ARG A 271 4.76 9.72 0.10
N LEU A 272 5.87 9.68 -0.62
CA LEU A 272 6.95 8.75 -0.35
C LEU A 272 8.17 9.53 0.12
N GLY A 273 9.01 8.89 0.92
CA GLY A 273 10.35 9.38 1.23
C GLY A 273 11.30 9.28 0.02
N PRO A 274 12.55 9.72 0.20
CA PRO A 274 13.58 9.60 -0.83
C PRO A 274 13.82 8.13 -1.19
N SER A 275 14.15 7.87 -2.45
CA SER A 275 14.57 6.53 -2.88
C SER A 275 15.95 6.18 -2.36
N ALA A 276 16.26 4.88 -2.29
CA ALA A 276 17.59 4.42 -1.93
C ALA A 276 18.68 5.03 -2.84
N TYR A 277 18.35 5.26 -4.12
CA TYR A 277 19.22 5.96 -5.07
C TYR A 277 19.56 7.40 -4.65
N ILE A 278 18.55 8.19 -4.26
CA ILE A 278 18.76 9.58 -3.81
C ILE A 278 19.59 9.59 -2.53
N LEU A 279 19.28 8.69 -1.58
CA LEU A 279 20.02 8.57 -0.32
C LEU A 279 21.48 8.19 -0.54
N GLN A 280 21.77 7.27 -1.47
CA GLN A 280 23.14 6.89 -1.83
C GLN A 280 23.90 8.05 -2.47
N LYS A 281 23.31 8.77 -3.42
CA LYS A 281 23.93 9.96 -4.03
C LYS A 281 24.23 11.07 -3.00
N GLY A 282 23.35 11.26 -2.02
CA GLY A 282 23.57 12.21 -0.91
C GLY A 282 24.79 11.86 -0.06
N LYS A 283 24.95 10.57 0.29
CA LYS A 283 26.10 10.07 1.07
C LYS A 283 27.43 10.16 0.31
N SER A 284 27.43 9.92 -1.00
CA SER A 284 28.65 10.07 -1.81
C SER A 284 29.11 11.53 -1.89
N LYS A 285 28.17 12.48 -2.02
CA LYS A 285 28.51 13.92 -2.02
C LYS A 285 29.04 14.40 -0.66
N SER A 286 28.50 13.88 0.45
CA SER A 286 29.00 14.25 1.78
C SER A 286 30.36 13.64 2.10
N ARG A 287 30.69 12.45 1.57
CA ARG A 287 32.04 11.87 1.72
C ARG A 287 33.12 12.64 0.95
N VAL A 288 32.83 13.07 -0.29
CA VAL A 288 33.76 13.87 -1.09
C VAL A 288 34.02 15.25 -0.45
N ALA A 289 33.07 15.80 0.32
CA ALA A 289 33.26 17.05 1.05
C ALA A 289 34.11 16.92 2.34
N VAL A 290 34.28 15.71 2.87
CA VAL A 290 35.07 15.45 4.08
C VAL A 290 36.54 15.13 3.75
N GLU A 291 36.82 14.66 2.52
CA GLU A 291 38.17 14.44 1.99
C GLU A 291 38.68 15.66 1.20
N GLY A 292 38.54 16.86 1.77
CA GLY A 292 39.28 18.04 1.31
C GLY A 292 40.75 17.98 1.75
N PRO A 293 41.69 18.59 1.01
CA PRO A 293 43.12 18.39 1.26
C PRO A 293 43.50 18.93 2.64
N ILE A 294 44.10 18.05 3.45
CA ILE A 294 44.85 18.44 4.64
C ILE A 294 46.15 19.06 4.11
N ASP A 295 46.18 20.39 4.02
CA ASP A 295 47.44 21.11 3.86
C ASP A 295 48.25 20.95 5.16
N SER A 296 49.19 20.01 5.13
CA SER A 296 50.28 19.90 6.10
C SER A 296 51.38 20.91 5.75
N PRO A 297 51.80 21.80 6.67
CA PRO A 297 52.93 22.69 6.43
C PRO A 297 54.26 21.99 6.77
N SER A 298 55.06 21.72 5.74
CA SER A 298 56.52 21.49 5.83
C SER A 298 57.10 22.09 4.54
N ASP A 299 57.95 23.11 4.58
CA ASP A 299 59.34 22.98 4.99
C ASP A 299 59.96 24.33 5.38
N GLY A 300 60.78 24.32 6.42
CA GLY A 300 61.92 25.21 6.56
C GLY A 300 63.13 24.38 6.96
N PRO A 301 64.24 24.45 6.20
CA PRO A 301 65.54 24.39 6.86
C PRO A 301 66.58 25.31 6.21
N GLY A 302 67.51 25.81 7.01
CA GLY A 302 68.68 26.52 6.47
C GLY A 302 69.56 27.23 7.49
N LEU A 303 70.04 26.52 8.51
CA LEU A 303 71.23 26.95 9.28
C LEU A 303 72.42 26.10 8.80
N GLY A 304 73.46 26.78 8.33
CA GLY A 304 74.76 26.21 7.97
C GLY A 304 75.88 27.24 8.25
N PRO A 305 77.13 26.79 8.46
CA PRO A 305 77.93 27.23 9.61
C PRO A 305 79.04 28.26 9.33
N VAL A 306 79.39 28.97 10.42
CA VAL A 306 80.69 29.50 10.90
C VAL A 306 81.79 29.85 9.86
N VAL A 307 82.15 31.14 9.83
CA VAL A 307 83.52 31.66 10.06
C VAL A 307 83.40 32.92 10.91
#